data_AF-A0AAU4JXM5-F1
#
_entry.id   AF-A0AAU4JXM5-F1
#
_cell.length_a   1.000
_cell.length_b   1.000
_cell.length_c   1.000
_cell.angle_alpha   90.00
_cell.angle_beta   90.00
_cell.angle_gamma   90.00
#
_symmetry.space_group_name_H-M   'P 1'
#
loop_
_entity.id
_entity.type
_entity.pdbx_description
1 polymer ?
#
loop_
_entity_poly.entity_id
_entity_poly.type
_entity_poly.pdbx_seq_one_letter_code
_entity_poly.pdbx_strand_id
1 'polypeptide(L)'
;MCAVTALMLGLTACGGGSPAASVVTMPSGSTSAAAIPAIDPLRCDPTTAAPGETVTNGKGSHESGVAVVADYNWAVITGRDTARVTDAVATGAAMASPSLISQAIGGYPPGTTYCLRMRQTRPDTVLYTLTYQPPAGGTNEYRLRATVTGPPGDVRIAGVVDQ
;
A
#
# COMPACT_ATOMS: atom_id res chain seq x y z
N MET A 1 20.68 -8.39 -61.84
CA MET A 1 22.00 -7.78 -61.56
C MET A 1 22.39 -8.18 -60.15
N CYS A 2 23.51 -8.92 -60.02
CA CYS A 2 24.22 -9.42 -58.81
C CYS A 2 23.34 -10.07 -57.70
N ALA A 3 23.20 -11.40 -57.52
CA ALA A 3 24.22 -12.45 -57.27
C ALA A 3 25.29 -11.97 -56.25
N VAL A 4 25.65 -12.67 -55.17
CA VAL A 4 26.12 -14.07 -55.10
C VAL A 4 26.13 -14.55 -53.63
N THR A 5 25.91 -15.86 -53.45
CA THR A 5 26.54 -16.82 -52.50
C THR A 5 26.23 -16.82 -50.99
N ALA A 6 25.63 -17.95 -50.59
CA ALA A 6 25.75 -18.57 -49.29
C ALA A 6 27.20 -19.02 -49.01
N LEU A 7 27.57 -19.08 -47.73
CA LEU A 7 28.66 -19.93 -47.26
C LEU A 7 28.37 -20.42 -45.83
N MET A 8 27.84 -21.64 -45.76
CA MET A 8 27.90 -22.47 -44.55
C MET A 8 29.34 -22.98 -44.40
N LEU A 9 29.96 -22.70 -43.25
CA LEU A 9 31.17 -23.37 -42.79
C LEU A 9 30.89 -23.88 -41.38
N GLY A 10 30.56 -25.16 -41.28
CA GLY A 10 30.76 -25.91 -40.06
C GLY A 10 32.23 -26.31 -39.96
N LEU A 11 32.86 -26.05 -38.82
CA LEU A 11 34.05 -26.77 -38.39
C LEU A 11 33.89 -27.23 -36.94
N THR A 12 33.90 -28.54 -36.80
CA THR A 12 34.04 -29.31 -35.57
C THR A 12 35.49 -29.27 -35.04
N ALA A 13 35.60 -29.20 -33.71
CA ALA A 13 36.63 -29.75 -32.82
C ALA A 13 38.14 -29.51 -33.11
N CYS A 14 38.85 -28.88 -32.15
CA CYS A 14 39.88 -29.51 -31.31
C CYS A 14 40.59 -28.44 -30.44
N GLY A 15 41.04 -28.82 -29.24
CA GLY A 15 42.23 -28.23 -28.60
C GLY A 15 41.97 -27.23 -27.48
N GLY A 16 42.25 -27.67 -26.25
CA GLY A 16 42.27 -26.82 -25.06
C GLY A 16 43.44 -25.83 -25.03
N GLY A 17 43.28 -24.80 -24.20
CA GLY A 17 44.29 -23.79 -23.92
C GLY A 17 43.62 -22.55 -23.35
N SER A 18 43.64 -22.42 -22.02
CA SER A 18 43.07 -21.29 -21.27
C SER A 18 43.49 -19.94 -21.86
N PRO A 19 42.56 -19.05 -22.24
CA PRO A 19 42.90 -17.65 -22.42
C PRO A 19 42.79 -16.94 -21.07
N ALA A 20 43.89 -16.29 -20.68
CA ALA A 20 43.96 -15.34 -19.59
C ALA A 20 42.77 -14.37 -19.64
N ALA A 21 42.09 -14.19 -18.51
CA ALA A 21 40.99 -13.25 -18.38
C ALA A 21 41.51 -11.83 -18.65
N SER A 22 41.18 -11.29 -19.82
CA SER A 22 41.26 -9.87 -20.09
C SER A 22 40.28 -9.15 -19.17
N VAL A 23 40.78 -8.62 -18.06
CA VAL A 23 40.05 -7.70 -17.18
C VAL A 23 39.71 -6.46 -17.99
N VAL A 24 38.46 -6.36 -18.41
CA VAL A 24 37.87 -5.09 -18.86
C VAL A 24 37.69 -4.23 -17.61
N THR A 25 38.63 -3.33 -17.38
CA THR A 25 38.50 -2.28 -16.35
C THR A 25 37.39 -1.34 -16.79
N MET A 26 36.18 -1.54 -16.26
CA MET A 26 35.12 -0.54 -16.36
C MET A 26 35.46 0.63 -15.43
N PRO A 27 35.39 1.89 -15.89
CA PRO A 27 35.61 3.02 -15.00
C PRO A 27 34.53 2.99 -13.90
N SER A 28 34.98 2.84 -12.65
CA SER A 28 34.16 3.00 -11.46
C SER A 28 33.80 4.47 -11.32
N GLY A 29 32.85 4.93 -12.11
CA GLY A 29 32.13 6.17 -11.84
C GLY A 29 31.28 5.94 -10.60
N SER A 30 31.76 6.41 -9.44
CA SER A 30 30.91 6.60 -8.27
C SER A 30 29.82 7.60 -8.66
N THR A 31 28.68 7.10 -9.13
CA THR A 31 27.44 7.85 -9.15
C THR A 31 27.09 8.11 -7.70
N SER A 32 27.52 9.27 -7.21
CA SER A 32 26.97 9.85 -5.98
C SER A 32 25.48 10.02 -6.24
N ALA A 33 24.68 9.05 -5.79
CA ALA A 33 23.23 9.15 -5.80
C ALA A 33 22.90 10.47 -5.10
N ALA A 34 22.26 11.39 -5.83
CA ALA A 34 21.76 12.61 -5.23
C ALA A 34 20.91 12.23 -4.01
N ALA A 35 21.19 12.87 -2.87
CA ALA A 35 20.40 12.66 -1.66
C ALA A 35 18.93 12.97 -2.01
N ILE A 36 18.09 11.93 -1.99
CA ILE A 36 16.65 12.09 -2.15
C ILE A 36 16.21 12.96 -0.97
N PRO A 37 15.50 14.08 -1.20
CA PRO A 37 14.99 14.90 -0.10
C PRO A 37 14.25 14.00 0.88
N ALA A 38 14.65 14.03 2.16
CA ALA A 38 13.92 13.34 3.20
C ALA A 38 12.52 13.99 3.29
N ILE A 39 11.51 13.28 2.81
CA ILE A 39 10.13 13.69 2.99
C ILE A 39 9.77 13.42 4.44
N ASP A 40 9.40 14.46 5.20
CA ASP A 40 8.93 14.29 6.58
C ASP A 40 7.64 13.46 6.57
N PRO A 41 7.59 12.32 7.27
CA PRO A 41 6.39 11.49 7.34
C PRO A 41 5.21 12.27 7.93
N LEU A 42 4.00 11.96 7.46
CA LEU A 42 2.78 12.55 7.98
C LEU A 42 2.68 12.29 9.50
N ARG A 43 2.62 13.37 10.29
CA ARG A 43 2.47 13.28 11.74
C ARG A 43 1.05 12.87 12.09
N CYS A 44 0.90 11.87 12.95
CA CYS A 44 -0.38 11.45 13.50
C CYS A 44 -0.33 11.54 15.03
N ASP A 45 -0.79 12.67 15.57
CA ASP A 45 -0.71 12.97 16.99
C ASP A 45 -2.07 12.76 17.68
N PRO A 46 -2.21 11.71 18.51
CA PRO A 46 -3.46 11.41 19.20
C PRO A 46 -3.87 12.50 20.20
N THR A 47 -2.93 13.32 20.70
CA THR A 47 -3.22 14.41 21.65
C THR A 47 -4.02 15.55 21.02
N THR A 48 -4.07 15.60 19.69
CA THR A 48 -4.86 16.60 18.95
C THR A 48 -6.35 16.25 18.86
N ALA A 49 -6.79 15.08 19.33
CA ALA A 49 -8.17 14.63 19.23
C ALA A 49 -9.14 15.54 20.01
N ALA A 50 -10.25 15.91 19.38
CA ALA A 50 -11.35 16.58 20.08
C ALA A 50 -12.13 15.60 20.98
N PRO A 51 -12.94 16.08 21.93
CA PRO A 51 -13.78 15.19 22.74
C PRO A 51 -14.67 14.29 21.86
N GLY A 52 -14.60 12.97 22.12
CA GLY A 52 -15.34 11.95 21.37
C GLY A 52 -14.73 11.58 20.00
N GLU A 53 -13.53 12.07 19.71
CA GLU A 53 -12.78 11.76 18.50
C GLU A 53 -11.59 10.82 18.80
N THR A 54 -11.23 10.01 17.82
CA THR A 54 -10.05 9.16 17.84
C THR A 54 -9.13 9.57 16.70
N VAL A 55 -7.87 9.85 17.02
CA VAL A 55 -6.82 10.12 16.03
C VAL A 55 -5.77 9.00 16.11
N THR A 56 -5.54 8.28 15.01
CA THR A 56 -4.63 7.13 15.00
C THR A 56 -4.16 6.74 13.60
N ASN A 57 -2.97 6.16 13.51
CA ASN A 57 -2.45 5.42 12.37
C ASN A 57 -2.14 3.96 12.71
N GLY A 58 -2.58 3.52 13.89
CA GLY A 58 -2.33 2.20 14.43
C GLY A 58 -3.35 1.17 13.96
N LYS A 59 -2.99 -0.09 14.18
CA LYS A 59 -3.83 -1.27 14.01
C LYS A 59 -5.06 -1.18 14.93
N GLY A 60 -6.23 -1.52 14.39
CA GLY A 60 -7.50 -1.56 15.11
C GLY A 60 -7.90 -2.96 15.60
N SER A 61 -9.19 -3.10 15.91
CA SER A 61 -9.84 -4.34 16.37
C SER A 61 -11.33 -4.36 15.96
N HIS A 62 -12.09 -5.40 16.32
CA HIS A 62 -13.53 -5.51 16.00
C HIS A 62 -14.44 -5.22 17.19
N GLU A 63 -13.92 -4.52 18.19
CA GLU A 63 -14.65 -4.17 19.41
C GLU A 63 -15.64 -3.01 19.22
N SER A 64 -15.43 -2.17 18.21
CA SER A 64 -16.25 -0.99 17.94
C SER A 64 -16.17 -0.54 16.49
N GLY A 65 -17.07 0.35 16.09
CA GLY A 65 -17.06 0.93 14.75
C GLY A 65 -15.75 1.65 14.43
N VAL A 66 -15.25 2.47 15.36
CA VAL A 66 -13.98 3.20 15.19
C VAL A 66 -12.81 2.22 15.09
N ALA A 67 -12.81 1.16 15.90
CA ALA A 67 -11.75 0.18 15.89
C ALA A 67 -11.71 -0.62 14.57
N VAL A 68 -12.85 -1.02 14.00
CA VAL A 68 -12.84 -1.78 12.74
C VAL A 68 -12.44 -0.90 11.55
N VAL A 69 -12.81 0.38 11.56
CA VAL A 69 -12.35 1.34 10.54
C VAL A 69 -10.83 1.52 10.63
N ALA A 70 -10.28 1.64 11.84
CA ALA A 70 -8.82 1.67 12.03
C ALA A 70 -8.16 0.38 11.53
N ASP A 71 -8.80 -0.77 11.80
CA ASP A 71 -8.26 -2.07 11.41
C ASP A 71 -8.20 -2.27 9.89
N TYR A 72 -9.29 -1.93 9.21
CA TYR A 72 -9.38 -1.98 7.76
C TYR A 72 -8.32 -1.11 7.10
N ASN A 73 -8.21 0.15 7.50
CA ASN A 73 -7.24 1.09 6.91
C ASN A 73 -5.79 0.66 7.20
N TRP A 74 -5.50 0.17 8.41
CA TRP A 74 -4.19 -0.39 8.71
C TRP A 74 -3.88 -1.61 7.83
N ALA A 75 -4.84 -2.52 7.65
CA ALA A 75 -4.67 -3.71 6.83
C ALA A 75 -4.46 -3.37 5.34
N VAL A 76 -5.10 -2.31 4.83
CA VAL A 76 -4.90 -1.82 3.47
C VAL A 76 -3.54 -1.13 3.28
N ILE A 77 -3.23 -0.15 4.14
CA ILE A 77 -2.13 0.80 3.90
C ILE A 77 -0.79 0.29 4.45
N THR A 78 -0.80 -0.27 5.67
CA THR A 78 0.41 -0.70 6.38
C THR A 78 0.62 -2.20 6.28
N GLY A 79 -0.36 -3.00 6.71
CA GLY A 79 -0.26 -4.45 6.76
C GLY A 79 -0.26 -5.12 5.39
N ARG A 80 -0.89 -4.49 4.39
CA ARG A 80 -1.14 -5.05 3.04
C ARG A 80 -1.71 -6.49 3.11
N ASP A 81 -2.62 -6.71 4.05
CA ASP A 81 -3.13 -8.04 4.44
C ASP A 81 -4.55 -8.24 3.92
N THR A 82 -4.69 -8.97 2.82
CA THR A 82 -5.99 -9.22 2.17
C THR A 82 -6.96 -10.02 3.04
N ALA A 83 -6.45 -10.96 3.85
CA ALA A 83 -7.29 -11.76 4.73
C ALA A 83 -7.91 -10.88 5.80
N ARG A 84 -7.12 -9.97 6.36
CA ARG A 84 -7.62 -9.04 7.36
C ARG A 84 -8.54 -7.96 6.81
N VAL A 85 -8.26 -7.46 5.60
CA VAL A 85 -9.19 -6.56 4.90
C VAL A 85 -10.54 -7.26 4.71
N THR A 86 -10.52 -8.53 4.28
CA THR A 86 -11.74 -9.33 4.10
C THR A 86 -12.45 -9.53 5.43
N ASP A 87 -11.71 -9.86 6.49
CA ASP A 87 -12.27 -10.07 7.82
C ASP A 87 -12.92 -8.79 8.36
N ALA A 88 -12.33 -7.61 8.18
CA ALA A 88 -12.93 -6.35 8.65
C ALA A 88 -14.25 -5.95 7.94
N VAL A 89 -14.65 -6.63 6.87
CA VAL A 89 -15.80 -6.28 6.03
C VAL A 89 -16.94 -7.27 6.22
N ALA A 90 -18.17 -6.77 6.28
CA ALA A 90 -19.36 -7.59 6.44
C ALA A 90 -19.57 -8.50 5.22
N THR A 91 -20.01 -9.73 5.46
CA THR A 91 -20.35 -10.67 4.38
C THR A 91 -21.40 -10.07 3.47
N GLY A 92 -21.16 -10.13 2.16
CA GLY A 92 -22.07 -9.59 1.13
C GLY A 92 -21.90 -8.09 0.84
N ALA A 93 -21.05 -7.36 1.59
CA ALA A 93 -20.70 -5.99 1.23
C ALA A 93 -19.89 -5.98 -0.07
N ALA A 94 -20.19 -5.05 -0.99
CA ALA A 94 -19.53 -4.98 -2.30
C ALA A 94 -17.99 -4.83 -2.18
N MET A 95 -17.54 -4.10 -1.15
CA MET A 95 -16.12 -3.87 -0.87
C MET A 95 -15.34 -5.13 -0.43
N ALA A 96 -16.04 -6.24 -0.14
CA ALA A 96 -15.40 -7.54 0.13
C ALA A 96 -14.92 -8.25 -1.14
N SER A 97 -15.22 -7.71 -2.34
CA SER A 97 -14.79 -8.35 -3.59
C SER A 97 -13.26 -8.36 -3.72
N PRO A 98 -12.64 -9.48 -4.15
CA PRO A 98 -11.20 -9.59 -4.26
C PRO A 98 -10.55 -8.51 -5.14
N SER A 99 -11.23 -8.08 -6.20
CA SER A 99 -10.78 -7.02 -7.10
C SER A 99 -10.71 -5.66 -6.40
N LEU A 100 -11.75 -5.28 -5.63
CA LEU A 100 -11.74 -4.02 -4.89
C LEU A 100 -10.73 -4.03 -3.73
N ILE A 101 -10.55 -5.17 -3.06
CA ILE A 101 -9.51 -5.33 -2.03
C ILE A 101 -8.11 -5.14 -2.65
N SER A 102 -7.85 -5.80 -3.78
CA SER A 102 -6.58 -5.67 -4.50
C SER A 102 -6.36 -4.24 -4.98
N GLN A 103 -7.41 -3.57 -5.48
CA GLN A 103 -7.37 -2.16 -5.88
C GLN A 103 -7.09 -1.25 -4.69
N ALA A 104 -7.72 -1.47 -3.54
CA ALA A 104 -7.49 -0.69 -2.33
C ALA A 104 -6.04 -0.79 -1.87
N ILE A 105 -5.47 -2.01 -1.79
CA ILE A 105 -4.07 -2.23 -1.42
C ILE A 105 -3.12 -1.65 -2.48
N GLY A 106 -3.46 -1.75 -3.76
CA GLY A 106 -2.70 -1.18 -4.87
C GLY A 106 -2.68 0.36 -4.87
N GLY A 107 -3.73 1.00 -4.36
CA GLY A 107 -3.89 2.46 -4.32
C GLY A 107 -2.93 3.17 -3.37
N TYR A 108 -2.34 2.46 -2.41
CA TYR A 108 -1.37 3.01 -1.46
C TYR A 108 -0.02 2.32 -1.63
N PRO A 109 1.00 2.96 -2.24
CA PRO A 109 2.33 2.37 -2.38
C PRO A 109 2.97 2.01 -1.03
N PRO A 110 3.86 1.00 -0.96
CA PRO A 110 4.62 0.71 0.25
C PRO A 110 5.37 1.94 0.77
N GLY A 111 5.32 2.16 2.10
CA GLY A 111 5.88 3.36 2.73
C GLY A 111 4.92 4.55 2.82
N THR A 112 3.67 4.40 2.35
CA THR A 112 2.63 5.40 2.58
C THR A 112 2.42 5.61 4.08
N THR A 113 2.51 6.87 4.51
CA THR A 113 2.14 7.27 5.88
C THR A 113 0.72 7.81 5.87
N TYR A 114 -0.03 7.60 6.96
CA TYR A 114 -1.41 8.06 7.04
C TYR A 114 -1.79 8.41 8.48
N CYS A 115 -2.89 9.13 8.63
CA CYS A 115 -3.53 9.43 9.88
C CYS A 115 -5.04 9.40 9.70
N LEU A 116 -5.73 8.67 10.57
CA LEU A 116 -7.18 8.67 10.65
C LEU A 116 -7.62 9.61 11.76
N ARG A 117 -8.68 10.34 11.47
CA ARG A 117 -9.37 11.18 12.45
C ARG A 117 -10.84 10.81 12.39
N MET A 118 -11.33 10.14 13.43
CA MET A 118 -12.59 9.38 13.41
C MET A 118 -13.51 9.78 14.55
N ARG A 119 -14.81 9.78 14.28
CA ARG A 119 -15.85 9.92 15.31
C ARG A 119 -17.03 9.03 14.99
N GLN A 120 -17.47 8.25 15.96
CA GLN A 120 -18.72 7.53 15.87
C GLN A 120 -19.87 8.48 16.19
N THR A 121 -20.77 8.69 15.22
CA THR A 121 -21.89 9.64 15.33
C THR A 121 -23.23 8.96 15.59
N ARG A 122 -23.33 7.68 15.23
CA ARG A 122 -24.46 6.79 15.54
C ARG A 122 -23.90 5.38 15.81
N PRO A 123 -24.68 4.47 16.42
CA PRO A 123 -24.24 3.09 16.64
C PRO A 123 -23.70 2.40 15.39
N ASP A 124 -24.24 2.71 14.22
CA ASP A 124 -23.89 2.13 12.92
C ASP A 124 -23.01 3.04 12.05
N THR A 125 -22.67 4.26 12.49
CA THR A 125 -22.07 5.29 11.62
C THR A 125 -20.80 5.86 12.20
N VAL A 126 -19.69 5.69 11.47
CA VAL A 126 -18.39 6.32 11.75
C VAL A 126 -18.08 7.33 10.66
N LEU A 127 -17.87 8.58 11.05
CA LEU A 127 -17.32 9.61 10.17
C LEU A 127 -15.82 9.67 10.37
N TYR A 128 -15.06 9.73 9.29
CA TYR A 128 -13.62 9.83 9.38
C TYR A 128 -12.96 10.58 8.25
N THR A 129 -11.86 11.24 8.59
CA THR A 129 -10.92 11.80 7.63
C THR A 129 -9.71 10.88 7.54
N LEU A 130 -9.36 10.45 6.33
CA LEU A 130 -8.11 9.78 6.02
C LEU A 130 -7.17 10.79 5.37
N THR A 131 -6.13 11.21 6.09
CA THR A 131 -5.02 11.96 5.51
C THR A 131 -3.89 10.98 5.23
N TYR A 132 -3.34 10.97 4.02
CA TYR A 132 -2.24 10.06 3.66
C TYR A 132 -1.22 10.71 2.74
N GLN A 133 0.00 10.19 2.78
CA GLN A 133 1.14 10.70 2.03
C GLN A 133 1.99 9.53 1.51
N PRO A 134 1.94 9.26 0.19
CA PRO A 134 2.82 8.31 -0.47
C PRO A 134 4.29 8.78 -0.43
N PRO A 135 5.28 7.89 -0.52
CA PRO A 135 6.71 8.25 -0.46
C PRO A 135 7.20 9.17 -1.58
N ALA A 136 6.51 9.21 -2.72
CA ALA A 136 6.86 10.02 -3.89
C ALA A 136 5.72 10.99 -4.27
N GLY A 137 4.81 11.27 -3.34
CA GLY A 137 3.60 12.06 -3.60
C GLY A 137 3.35 13.13 -2.54
N GLY A 138 2.40 14.02 -2.84
CA GLY A 138 1.89 14.99 -1.88
C GLY A 138 0.97 14.36 -0.85
N THR A 139 0.59 15.16 0.15
CA THR A 139 -0.47 14.82 1.11
C THR A 139 -1.83 14.87 0.43
N ASN A 140 -2.67 13.87 0.70
CA ASN A 140 -4.03 13.75 0.19
C ASN A 140 -4.99 13.57 1.38
N GLU A 141 -6.25 13.96 1.19
CA GLU A 141 -7.29 13.84 2.21
C GLU A 141 -8.58 13.29 1.60
N TYR A 142 -9.18 12.31 2.28
CA TYR A 142 -10.54 11.83 2.00
C TYR A 142 -11.42 11.96 3.23
N ARG A 143 -12.66 12.41 3.03
CA ARG A 143 -13.69 12.47 4.08
C ARG A 143 -14.74 11.43 3.79
N LEU A 144 -14.87 10.49 4.71
CA LEU A 144 -15.53 9.22 4.47
C LEU A 144 -16.55 8.93 5.57
N ARG A 145 -17.63 8.26 5.21
CA ARG A 145 -18.61 7.71 6.14
C ARG A 145 -18.62 6.19 5.99
N ALA A 146 -18.24 5.50 7.05
CA ALA A 146 -18.41 4.07 7.17
C ALA A 146 -19.73 3.73 7.86
N THR A 147 -20.45 2.77 7.29
CA THR A 147 -21.53 2.04 7.97
C THR A 147 -20.95 0.77 8.56
N VAL A 148 -21.23 0.51 9.83
CA VAL A 148 -20.77 -0.69 10.56
C VAL A 148 -21.95 -1.51 11.09
N THR A 149 -21.73 -2.80 11.30
CA THR A 149 -22.73 -3.74 11.79
C THR A 149 -22.08 -4.78 12.70
N GLY A 150 -22.89 -5.49 13.49
CA GLY A 150 -22.44 -6.54 14.40
C GLY A 150 -22.23 -6.07 15.84
N PRO A 151 -22.14 -7.02 16.79
CA PRO A 151 -21.87 -6.74 18.20
C PRO A 151 -20.37 -6.47 18.45
N PRO A 152 -19.98 -5.88 19.60
CA PRO A 152 -18.59 -5.80 20.03
C PRO A 152 -17.89 -7.17 19.98
N GLY A 153 -16.68 -7.20 19.45
CA GLY A 153 -15.90 -8.41 19.19
C GLY A 153 -16.11 -8.97 17.77
N ASP A 154 -17.16 -8.52 17.09
CA ASP A 154 -17.54 -8.98 15.74
C ASP A 154 -18.06 -7.81 14.87
N VAL A 155 -17.65 -6.58 15.17
CA VAL A 155 -18.04 -5.41 14.37
C VAL A 155 -17.36 -5.45 13.00
N ARG A 156 -18.13 -5.27 11.94
CA ARG A 156 -17.69 -5.30 10.53
C ARG A 156 -18.15 -4.06 9.78
N ILE A 157 -17.42 -3.67 8.73
CA ILE A 157 -17.78 -2.57 7.84
C ILE A 157 -18.77 -3.08 6.78
N ALA A 158 -19.97 -2.52 6.75
CA ALA A 158 -21.00 -2.83 5.76
C ALA A 158 -20.87 -1.99 4.48
N GLY A 159 -20.23 -0.82 4.56
CA GLY A 159 -19.96 0.03 3.41
C GLY A 159 -19.21 1.31 3.79
N VAL A 160 -18.59 1.92 2.79
CA VAL A 160 -17.89 3.21 2.91
C VAL A 160 -18.29 4.08 1.72
N VAL A 161 -18.58 5.35 1.98
CA VAL A 161 -18.88 6.35 0.95
C VAL A 161 -18.15 7.66 1.24
N ASP A 162 -17.86 8.43 0.20
CA ASP A 162 -17.44 9.83 0.37
C ASP A 162 -18.56 10.66 1.02
N GLN A 163 -18.14 11.66 1.80
CA GLN A 163 -19.03 12.61 2.46
C GLN A 163 -19.42 13.78 1.56
#